data_AF-A0AAP8T2L7-F1
#
_entry.id   AF-A0AAP8T2L7-F1
#
_cell.length_a   1.000
_cell.length_b   1.000
_cell.length_c   1.000
_cell.angle_alpha   90.00
_cell.angle_beta   90.00
_cell.angle_gamma   90.00
#
_symmetry.space_group_name_H-M   'P 1'
#
loop_
_entity.id
_entity.type
_entity.pdbx_description
1 polymer ?
#
loop_
_entity_poly.entity_id
_entity_poly.type
_entity_poly.pdbx_seq_one_letter_code
_entity_poly.pdbx_strand_id
1 'polypeptide(L)'
;FQTIDMFADSLMISRSTVFSDMIEVEKQVRIFDLKVETKSRYGVRLLGDETNFRRAFSYFLSQKEAGLLKKSNYQNFEKVFPFVEIRTVLSEEIQCNQLKLSYFAFENILLH
;
A
#
# COMPACT_ATOMS: atom_id res chain seq x y z
N PHE A 1 14.95 -2.00 -5.60
CA PHE A 1 15.31 -3.02 -4.58
C PHE A 1 15.67 -2.28 -3.31
N GLN A 2 15.29 -2.80 -2.16
CA GLN A 2 15.58 -2.20 -0.86
C GLN A 2 16.30 -3.24 0.01
N THR A 3 17.44 -2.88 0.61
CA THR A 3 18.23 -3.85 1.38
C THR A 3 17.65 -4.06 2.77
N ILE A 4 17.98 -5.20 3.38
CA ILE A 4 17.64 -5.48 4.79
C ILE A 4 18.24 -4.40 5.71
N ASP A 5 19.43 -3.90 5.39
CA ASP A 5 20.07 -2.81 6.14
C ASP A 5 19.26 -1.50 6.05
N MET A 6 18.77 -1.12 4.86
CA MET A 6 17.91 0.06 4.71
C MET A 6 16.60 -0.06 5.51
N PHE A 7 16.02 -1.26 5.58
CA PHE A 7 14.85 -1.51 6.41
C PHE A 7 15.18 -1.41 7.91
N ALA A 8 16.30 -2.00 8.32
CA ALA A 8 16.78 -1.96 9.70
C ALA A 8 17.02 -0.52 10.17
N ASP A 9 17.69 0.28 9.34
CA ASP A 9 17.99 1.68 9.63
C ASP A 9 16.70 2.54 9.67
N SER A 10 15.81 2.39 8.68
CA SER A 10 14.58 3.19 8.62
C SER A 10 13.57 2.86 9.72
N LEU A 11 13.59 1.62 10.22
CA LEU A 11 12.74 1.16 11.31
C LEU A 11 13.43 1.21 12.68
N MET A 12 14.72 1.55 12.73
CA MET A 12 15.56 1.55 13.94
C MET A 12 15.53 0.22 14.70
N ILE A 13 15.60 -0.91 13.97
CA ILE A 13 15.57 -2.27 14.53
C ILE A 13 16.73 -3.11 14.02
N SER A 14 16.97 -4.27 14.65
CA SER A 14 18.06 -5.15 14.25
C SER A 14 17.81 -5.81 12.88
N ARG A 15 18.88 -6.10 12.14
CA ARG A 15 18.81 -6.86 10.88
C ARG A 15 18.13 -8.22 11.05
N SER A 16 18.39 -8.90 12.17
CA SER A 16 17.73 -10.18 12.51
C SER A 16 16.23 -10.03 12.71
N THR A 17 15.76 -8.92 13.27
CA THR A 17 14.33 -8.63 13.41
C THR A 17 13.69 -8.44 12.05
N VAL A 18 14.27 -7.60 11.18
CA VAL A 18 13.79 -7.41 9.80
C VAL A 18 13.75 -8.75 9.06
N PHE A 19 14.80 -9.56 9.18
CA PHE A 19 14.87 -10.85 8.49
C PHE A 19 13.78 -11.81 8.96
N SER A 20 13.51 -11.86 10.27
CA SER A 20 12.42 -12.66 10.84
C SER A 20 11.06 -12.17 10.34
N ASP A 21 10.84 -10.85 10.31
CA ASP A 21 9.59 -10.27 9.82
C ASP A 21 9.39 -10.51 8.32
N MET A 22 10.48 -10.53 7.53
CA MET A 22 10.42 -10.81 6.10
C MET A 22 9.90 -12.21 5.77
N ILE A 23 10.11 -13.20 6.65
CA ILE A 23 9.52 -14.54 6.51
C ILE A 23 7.99 -14.45 6.59
N GLU A 24 7.47 -13.61 7.47
CA GLU A 24 6.03 -13.40 7.60
C GLU A 24 5.47 -12.58 6.43
N VAL A 25 6.18 -11.54 5.99
CA VAL A 25 5.82 -10.76 4.79
C VAL A 25 5.70 -11.68 3.58
N GLU A 26 6.64 -12.59 3.36
CA GLU A 26 6.59 -13.52 2.23
C GLU A 26 5.35 -14.42 2.25
N LYS A 27 4.92 -14.87 3.44
CA LYS A 27 3.68 -15.66 3.58
C LYS A 27 2.44 -14.84 3.25
N GLN A 28 2.37 -13.61 3.75
CA GLN A 28 1.19 -12.76 3.57
C GLN A 28 1.01 -12.32 2.12
N VAL A 29 2.09 -11.94 1.43
CA VAL A 29 2.00 -11.49 0.03
C VAL A 29 1.74 -12.64 -0.93
N ARG A 30 2.12 -13.87 -0.58
CA ARG A 30 1.86 -15.07 -1.39
C ARG A 30 0.37 -15.36 -1.57
N ILE A 31 -0.48 -14.95 -0.62
CA ILE A 31 -1.95 -15.08 -0.71
C ILE A 31 -2.50 -14.29 -1.92
N PHE A 32 -1.77 -13.27 -2.36
CA PHE A 32 -2.12 -12.42 -3.50
C PHE A 32 -1.34 -12.77 -4.76
N ASP A 33 -0.72 -13.95 -4.84
CA ASP A 33 0.16 -14.35 -5.94
C ASP A 33 1.33 -13.38 -6.17
N LEU A 34 1.78 -12.72 -5.10
CA LEU A 34 3.00 -11.92 -5.09
C LEU A 34 4.16 -12.75 -4.53
N LYS A 35 5.35 -12.54 -5.09
CA LYS A 35 6.58 -13.22 -4.68
C LYS A 35 7.62 -12.23 -4.20
N VAL A 36 8.26 -12.53 -3.07
CA VAL A 36 9.45 -11.82 -2.63
C VAL A 36 10.66 -12.34 -3.39
N GLU A 37 11.32 -11.48 -4.17
CA GLU A 37 12.62 -11.76 -4.78
C GLU A 37 13.71 -11.15 -3.91
N THR A 38 14.62 -12.01 -3.43
CA THR A 38 15.82 -11.59 -2.70
C THR A 38 17.04 -11.81 -3.58
N LYS A 39 17.82 -10.75 -3.80
CA LYS A 39 19.12 -10.84 -4.47
C LYS A 39 20.22 -10.51 -3.48
N SER A 40 21.17 -11.43 -3.34
CA SER A 40 22.37 -11.23 -2.51
C SER A 40 23.05 -9.92 -2.90
N ARG A 41 23.32 -9.04 -1.91
CA ARG A 41 23.89 -7.68 -2.06
C ARG A 41 23.01 -6.61 -2.74
N TYR A 42 21.85 -6.94 -3.30
CA TYR A 42 20.96 -5.96 -3.94
C TYR A 42 19.70 -5.66 -3.12
N GLY A 43 19.29 -6.61 -2.28
CA GLY A 43 18.13 -6.46 -1.40
C GLY A 43 16.90 -7.19 -1.92
N VAL A 44 15.75 -6.67 -1.51
CA VAL A 44 14.43 -7.30 -1.67
C VAL A 44 13.58 -6.50 -2.64
N ARG A 45 12.74 -7.19 -3.43
CA ARG A 45 11.60 -6.60 -4.14
C ARG A 45 10.43 -7.57 -4.20
N LEU A 46 9.23 -7.04 -4.43
CA LEU A 46 8.06 -7.84 -4.77
C LEU A 46 7.94 -8.02 -6.28
N LEU A 47 7.46 -9.19 -6.69
CA LEU A 47 7.14 -9.58 -8.05
C LEU A 47 5.68 -10.01 -8.14
N GLY A 48 5.05 -9.69 -9.25
CA GLY A 48 3.68 -10.11 -9.57
C GLY A 48 3.03 -9.13 -10.54
N ASP A 49 1.80 -9.44 -10.91
CA ASP A 49 1.02 -8.59 -11.81
C ASP A 49 0.47 -7.37 -11.07
N GLU A 50 0.21 -6.30 -11.81
CA GLU A 50 -0.32 -5.05 -11.27
C GLU A 50 -1.61 -5.26 -10.47
N THR A 51 -2.51 -6.11 -10.97
CA THR A 51 -3.79 -6.38 -10.31
C THR A 51 -3.60 -7.08 -8.97
N ASN A 52 -2.57 -7.91 -8.83
CA ASN A 52 -2.21 -8.58 -7.58
C ASN A 52 -1.67 -7.57 -6.56
N PHE A 53 -0.86 -6.62 -7.01
CA PHE A 53 -0.42 -5.50 -6.17
C PHE A 53 -1.60 -4.66 -5.68
N ARG A 54 -2.56 -4.33 -6.56
CA ARG A 54 -3.76 -3.59 -6.15
C ARG A 54 -4.57 -4.34 -5.09
N ARG A 55 -4.86 -5.62 -5.31
CA ARG A 55 -5.61 -6.44 -4.34
C ARG A 55 -4.91 -6.49 -2.97
N ALA A 56 -3.60 -6.74 -2.96
CA ALA A 56 -2.83 -6.76 -1.72
C ALA A 56 -2.88 -5.39 -1.03
N PHE A 57 -2.66 -4.30 -1.77
CA PHE A 57 -2.66 -2.95 -1.24
C PHE A 57 -4.02 -2.56 -0.64
N SER A 58 -5.12 -2.73 -1.38
CA SER A 58 -6.47 -2.41 -0.89
C SER A 58 -6.82 -3.26 0.34
N TYR A 59 -6.43 -4.54 0.39
CA TYR A 59 -6.61 -5.40 1.56
C TYR A 59 -5.84 -4.90 2.79
N PHE A 60 -4.55 -4.58 2.65
CA PHE A 60 -3.75 -4.12 3.80
C PHE A 60 -4.16 -2.74 4.29
N LEU A 61 -4.69 -1.88 3.41
CA LEU A 61 -5.28 -0.60 3.79
C LEU A 61 -6.58 -0.78 4.56
N SER A 62 -7.50 -1.61 4.05
CA SER A 62 -8.81 -1.83 4.71
C SER A 62 -8.67 -2.46 6.09
N GLN A 63 -7.64 -3.30 6.31
CA GLN A 63 -7.40 -3.94 7.60
C GLN A 63 -6.79 -3.01 8.66
N LYS A 64 -6.31 -1.82 8.29
CA LYS A 64 -5.49 -0.97 9.18
C LYS A 64 -6.05 0.44 9.43
N GLU A 65 -7.38 0.55 9.45
CA GLU A 65 -8.11 1.82 9.68
C GLU A 65 -7.72 2.59 10.96
N ALA A 66 -7.07 1.99 11.97
CA ALA A 66 -6.69 2.72 13.18
C ALA A 66 -5.19 3.09 13.31
N GLY A 67 -4.30 2.38 12.62
CA GLY A 67 -2.87 2.36 12.96
C GLY A 67 -1.90 2.83 11.86
N LEU A 68 -2.19 2.57 10.58
CA LEU A 68 -1.33 3.03 9.48
C LEU A 68 -1.51 4.51 9.16
N LEU A 69 -2.75 4.99 9.22
CA LEU A 69 -3.09 6.39 8.97
C LEU A 69 -2.40 7.36 9.95
N LYS A 70 -1.92 6.85 11.10
CA LYS A 70 -1.19 7.62 12.12
C LYS A 70 0.33 7.60 11.95
N LYS A 71 0.90 6.88 10.97
CA LYS A 71 2.36 6.87 10.72
C LYS A 71 2.75 8.00 9.76
N SER A 72 3.86 8.68 10.07
CA SER A 72 4.41 9.84 9.35
C SER A 72 4.55 9.65 7.83
N ASN A 73 4.81 8.42 7.37
CA ASN A 73 4.94 8.12 5.94
C ASN A 73 3.60 8.18 5.19
N TYR A 74 2.48 7.79 5.83
CA TYR A 74 1.15 7.93 5.22
C TYR A 74 0.71 9.40 5.21
N GLN A 75 1.05 10.18 6.24
CA GLN A 75 0.81 11.63 6.26
C GLN A 75 1.59 12.36 5.15
N ASN A 76 2.80 11.90 4.84
CA ASN A 76 3.57 12.44 3.70
C ASN A 76 2.99 12.01 2.36
N PHE A 77 2.51 10.77 2.24
CA PHE A 77 1.75 10.33 1.07
C PHE A 77 0.49 11.18 0.90
N GLU A 78 -0.26 11.43 1.97
CA GLU A 78 -1.48 12.23 1.94
C GLU A 78 -1.26 13.66 1.44
N LYS A 79 -0.11 14.26 1.77
CA LYS A 79 0.28 15.60 1.30
C LYS A 79 0.62 15.66 -0.19
N VAL A 80 1.15 14.58 -0.75
CA VAL A 80 1.62 14.54 -2.15
C VAL A 80 0.58 13.88 -3.05
N PHE A 81 -0.30 13.05 -2.49
CA PHE A 81 -1.34 12.37 -3.23
C PHE A 81 -2.44 13.37 -3.61
N PRO A 82 -2.82 13.44 -4.89
CA PRO A 82 -3.72 14.48 -5.40
C PRO A 82 -5.19 14.18 -5.11
N PHE A 83 -5.54 14.04 -3.82
CA PHE A 83 -6.90 13.71 -3.39
C PHE A 83 -7.95 14.70 -3.91
N VAL A 84 -7.60 15.98 -3.99
CA VAL A 84 -8.50 17.04 -4.49
C VAL A 84 -8.78 16.84 -5.97
N GLU A 85 -7.75 16.59 -6.78
CA GLU A 85 -7.88 16.44 -8.23
C GLU A 85 -8.67 15.18 -8.58
N ILE A 86 -8.40 14.06 -7.91
CA ILE A 86 -9.15 12.81 -8.08
C ILE A 86 -10.62 12.99 -7.67
N ARG A 87 -10.87 13.68 -6.55
CA ARG A 87 -12.23 13.98 -6.07
C ARG A 87 -13.01 14.82 -7.09
N THR A 88 -12.37 15.81 -7.71
CA THR A 88 -12.97 16.64 -8.75
C THR A 88 -13.36 15.79 -9.95
N VAL A 89 -12.41 15.03 -10.51
CA VAL A 89 -12.65 14.17 -11.68
C VAL A 89 -13.76 13.14 -11.41
N LEU A 90 -13.73 12.48 -10.25
CA LEU A 90 -14.78 11.52 -9.87
C LEU A 90 -16.16 12.18 -9.74
N SER A 91 -16.23 13.38 -9.18
CA SER A 91 -17.49 14.11 -9.02
C SER A 91 -18.07 14.52 -10.37
N GLU A 92 -17.23 14.98 -11.29
CA GLU A 92 -17.61 15.33 -12.66
C GLU A 92 -18.15 14.09 -13.40
N GLU A 93 -17.45 12.96 -13.33
CA GLU A 93 -17.87 11.72 -13.99
C GLU A 93 -19.17 11.14 -13.43
N ILE A 94 -19.37 11.20 -12.11
CA ILE A 94 -20.63 10.76 -11.48
C ILE A 94 -21.81 11.61 -11.96
N GLN A 95 -21.61 12.93 -12.09
CA GLN A 95 -22.63 13.84 -12.57
C GLN A 95 -22.92 13.66 -14.07
N CYS A 96 -21.88 13.61 -14.91
CA CYS A 96 -22.00 13.45 -16.36
C CYS A 96 -22.68 12.13 -16.74
N ASN A 97 -22.43 11.05 -16.00
CA ASN A 97 -23.00 9.74 -16.26
C ASN A 97 -24.26 9.43 -15.43
N GLN A 98 -24.80 10.40 -14.68
CA GLN A 98 -25.98 10.27 -13.82
C GLN A 98 -25.90 9.07 -12.85
N LEU A 99 -24.69 8.75 -12.38
CA LEU A 99 -24.47 7.64 -11.46
C LEU A 99 -24.97 8.04 -10.07
N LYS A 100 -25.71 7.13 -9.41
CA LYS A 100 -26.11 7.32 -8.01
C LYS A 100 -25.10 6.63 -7.12
N LEU A 101 -24.23 7.42 -6.50
CA LEU A 101 -23.23 6.93 -5.56
C LEU A 101 -23.48 7.55 -4.18
N SER A 102 -23.41 6.73 -3.12
CA SER A 102 -23.49 7.24 -1.74
C SER A 102 -22.16 7.89 -1.33
N TYR A 103 -22.19 8.77 -0.34
CA TYR A 103 -20.98 9.38 0.22
C TYR A 103 -19.96 8.32 0.66
N PHE A 104 -20.41 7.26 1.33
CA PHE A 104 -19.52 6.16 1.74
C PHE A 104 -18.93 5.39 0.55
N ALA A 105 -19.70 5.14 -0.50
CA ALA A 105 -19.17 4.51 -1.71
C ALA A 105 -18.16 5.43 -2.43
N PHE A 106 -18.37 6.74 -2.37
CA PHE A 106 -17.45 7.73 -2.93
C PHE A 106 -16.12 7.74 -2.18
N GLU A 107 -16.17 7.87 -0.84
CA GLU A 107 -14.97 7.86 -0.01
C GLU A 107 -14.24 6.52 -0.13
N ASN A 108 -14.96 5.40 -0.26
CA ASN A 108 -14.34 4.11 -0.50
C ASN A 108 -13.56 4.06 -1.81
N ILE A 109 -14.08 4.59 -2.92
CA ILE A 109 -13.35 4.64 -4.20
C ILE A 109 -12.13 5.57 -4.11
N LEU A 110 -12.24 6.65 -3.34
CA LEU A 110 -11.13 7.58 -3.16
C LEU A 110 -9.99 6.99 -2.32
N LEU A 111 -10.31 6.08 -1.40
CA LEU A 111 -9.38 5.48 -0.44
C LEU A 111 -8.84 4.09 -0.85
N HIS A 112 -9.59 3.31 -1.63
CA HIS A 112 -9.30 1.89 -1.91
C HIS A 112 -9.19 1.55 -3.39
#